data_AF-X1GBL5-F1
#
_entry.id   AF-X1GBL5-F1
#
_cell.length_a   1.000
_cell.length_b   1.000
_cell.length_c   1.000
_cell.angle_alpha   90.00
_cell.angle_beta   90.00
_cell.angle_gamma   90.00
#
_symmetry.space_group_name_H-M   'P 1'
#
loop_
_entity.id
_entity.type
_entity.pdbx_description
1 polymer ?
#
loop_
_entity_poly.entity_id
_entity_poly.type
_entity_poly.pdbx_seq_one_letter_code
_entity_poly.pdbx_strand_id
1 'polypeptide(L)' 'MNNETHKKLEIECATCKTKFDIWISMIRYSPELEENIRKNFYRHCPVCRILEELKALENNQK' A
#
# COMPACT_ATOMS: atom_id res chain seq x y z
N MET A 1 21.35 18.55 13.14
CA MET A 1 20.66 17.28 13.46
C MET A 1 19.55 17.12 12.44
N ASN A 2 19.58 16.09 11.60
CA ASN A 2 18.47 15.83 10.68
C ASN A 2 17.28 15.36 11.50
N ASN A 3 16.26 16.22 11.60
CA ASN A 3 14.96 15.88 12.16
C ASN A 3 14.23 15.00 11.16
N GLU A 4 14.50 13.69 11.18
CA GLU A 4 13.70 12.73 10.43
C GLU A 4 12.29 12.67 11.06
N THR A 5 11.45 13.60 10.63
CA THR A 5 10.05 13.73 11.05
C THR A 5 9.17 12.66 10.43
N HIS A 6 9.70 11.90 9.47
CA HIS A 6 8.98 10.91 8.69
C HIS A 6 9.83 9.66 8.49
N LYS A 7 9.18 8.49 8.57
CA LYS A 7 9.70 7.22 8.11
C LYS A 7 9.23 6.98 6.66
N LYS A 8 10.17 6.72 5.76
CA LYS A 8 9.88 6.34 4.37
C LYS A 8 9.68 4.82 4.26
N LEU A 9 8.65 4.42 3.54
CA LEU A 9 8.32 3.03 3.20
C LEU A 9 8.24 2.91 1.68
N GLU A 10 9.14 2.12 1.11
CA GLU A 10 9.14 1.83 -0.32
C GLU A 10 8.34 0.54 -0.56
N ILE A 11 7.34 0.64 -1.43
CA ILE A 11 6.50 -0.49 -1.82
C ILE A 11 6.40 -0.59 -3.34
N GLU A 12 6.26 -1.80 -3.85
CA GLU A 12 6.09 -2.07 -5.28
C GLU A 12 4.81 -2.90 -5.51
N CYS A 13 3.97 -2.46 -6.45
CA CYS A 13 2.83 -3.24 -6.90
C CYS A 13 3.30 -4.48 -7.68
N ALA A 14 2.89 -5.67 -7.27
CA ALA A 14 3.23 -6.92 -7.92
C ALA A 14 2.63 -7.06 -9.34
N THR A 15 1.49 -6.41 -9.61
CA THR A 15 0.82 -6.46 -10.94
C THR A 15 1.43 -5.48 -11.92
N CYS A 16 1.41 -4.18 -11.61
CA CYS A 16 1.82 -3.14 -12.56
C CYS A 16 3.27 -2.65 -12.36
N LYS A 17 3.98 -3.15 -11.33
CA LYS A 17 5.37 -2.77 -11.01
C LYS A 17 5.59 -1.30 -10.66
N THR A 18 4.52 -0.54 -10.50
CA THR A 18 4.60 0.85 -10.01
C THR A 18 5.15 0.85 -8.58
N LYS A 19 6.13 1.73 -8.35
CA LYS A 19 6.77 1.95 -7.05
C LYS A 19 6.13 3.15 -6.35
N PHE A 20 5.93 3.04 -5.05
CA PHE A 20 5.38 4.11 -4.23
C PHE A 20 6.25 4.36 -3.01
N ASP A 21 6.36 5.64 -2.67
CA ASP A 21 6.98 6.10 -1.44
C ASP A 21 5.88 6.51 -0.47
N ILE A 22 5.72 5.76 0.61
CA ILE A 22 4.82 6.10 1.71
C ILE A 22 5.61 6.79 2.80
N TRP A 23 5.23 8.02 3.14
CA TRP A 23 5.85 8.81 4.18
C TRP A 23 4.97 8.81 5.43
N ILE A 24 5.41 8.12 6.48
CA ILE A 24 4.69 8.05 7.76
C ILE A 24 5.30 9.06 8.72
N SER A 25 4.52 10.00 9.24
CA SER A 25 4.98 10.90 10.30
C SER A 25 5.41 10.10 11.54
N MET A 26 6.62 10.36 12.04
CA MET A 26 7.16 9.73 13.25
C MET A 26 6.31 10.01 14.50
N ILE A 27 5.53 11.10 14.51
CA ILE A 27 4.60 11.43 15.60
C ILE A 27 3.48 10.38 15.73
N ARG A 28 3.07 9.79 14.61
CA ARG A 28 1.98 8.79 14.53
C ARG A 28 2.50 7.39 14.20
N TYR A 29 3.81 7.21 14.20
CA TYR A 29 4.42 5.93 13.83
C TYR A 29 4.17 4.88 14.92
N SER A 30 3.74 3.70 14.48
CA SER A 30 3.84 2.47 15.27
C SER A 30 4.21 1.30 14.34
N PRO A 31 4.88 0.25 14.86
CA PRO A 31 5.15 -0.96 14.08
C PRO A 31 3.86 -1.59 13.52
N GLU A 32 2.76 -1.54 14.29
CA GLU A 32 1.45 -2.03 13.87
C GLU A 32 0.87 -1.22 12.71
N LEU A 33 1.01 0.11 12.70
CA LEU A 33 0.58 0.95 11.59
C LEU A 33 1.36 0.61 10.31
N GLU A 34 2.68 0.44 10.43
CA GLU A 34 3.51 0.02 9.30
C GLU A 34 3.10 -1.37 8.79
N GLU A 35 2.86 -2.33 9.67
CA GLU A 35 2.39 -3.67 9.30
C GLU A 35 1.02 -3.60 8.62
N ASN A 36 0.09 -2.77 9.11
CA ASN A 36 -1.22 -2.56 8.51
C ASN A 36 -1.12 -1.91 7.13
N ILE A 37 -0.23 -0.93 6.93
CA ILE A 37 0.03 -0.33 5.62
C ILE A 37 0.55 -1.40 4.67
N ARG A 38 1.56 -2.17 5.11
CA ARG A 38 2.09 -3.28 4.32
C ARG A 38 0.96 -4.26 3.95
N LYS A 39 0.15 -4.74 4.91
CA LYS A 39 -0.97 -5.67 4.69
C LYS A 39 -2.08 -5.14 3.76
N ASN A 40 -2.37 -3.85 3.77
CA ASN A 40 -3.46 -3.27 2.97
C ASN A 40 -3.02 -2.79 1.59
N PHE A 41 -1.78 -2.33 1.45
CA PHE A 41 -1.10 -2.14 0.17
C PHE A 41 -0.44 -3.44 -0.33
N TYR A 42 -0.71 -4.56 0.35
CA TYR A 42 0.01 -5.80 0.12
C TYR A 42 -0.32 -6.29 -1.26
N ARG A 43 0.75 -6.41 -2.04
CA ARG A 43 0.80 -6.91 -3.41
C ARG A 43 0.24 -5.99 -4.49
N HIS A 44 -0.78 -5.16 -4.25
CA HIS A 44 -1.39 -4.35 -5.32
C HIS A 44 -1.47 -2.87 -4.97
N CYS A 45 -1.26 -2.00 -5.98
CA CYS A 45 -1.60 -0.60 -5.85
C CYS A 45 -3.13 -0.42 -5.78
N PRO A 46 -3.64 0.74 -5.29
CA PRO A 46 -5.08 0.98 -5.18
C PRO A 46 -5.84 0.73 -6.48
N VAL A 47 -5.26 1.12 -7.63
CA VAL A 47 -5.86 0.90 -8.95
C VAL A 47 -5.94 -0.59 -9.29
N CYS A 48 -4.84 -1.33 -9.17
CA CYS A 48 -4.82 -2.76 -9.48
C CYS A 48 -5.75 -3.56 -8.55
N ARG A 49 -5.84 -3.17 -7.27
CA ARG A 49 -6.78 -3.79 -6.32
C ARG A 49 -8.23 -3.61 -6.75
N ILE A 50 -8.63 -2.38 -7.10
CA ILE A 50 -10.00 -2.11 -7.60
C ILE A 50 -10.28 -2.91 -8.88
N LEU A 51 -9.31 -2.99 -9.79
CA LEU A 51 -9.48 -3.77 -11.03
C LEU A 51 -9.66 -5.27 -10.76
N GLU A 52 -8.98 -5.83 -9.76
CA GLU A 52 -9.19 -7.23 -9.35
C GLU A 52 -10.58 -7.43 -8.70
N GLU A 53 -10.99 -6.51 -7.82
CA GLU A 53 -12.32 -6.55 -7.19
C GLU A 53 -13.43 -6.47 -8.26
N LEU A 54 -13.30 -5.60 -9.26
CA LEU A 54 -14.24 -5.50 -10.38
C LEU A 54 -14.32 -6.79 -11.21
N LYS A 55 -13.17 -7.39 -11.56
CA LYS A 55 -13.13 -8.67 -12.29
C LYS A 55 -13.78 -9.81 -11.49
N ALA A 56 -13.58 -9.83 -10.18
CA ALA A 56 -14.21 -10.83 -9.32
C ALA A 56 -15.74 -10.69 -9.29
N LEU A 57 -16.25 -9.46 -9.31
CA LEU A 57 -17.70 -9.20 -9.37
C LEU A 57 -18.32 -9.65 -10.70
N GLU A 58 -17.65 -9.38 -11.83
CA GLU A 58 -18.11 -9.83 -13.16
C GLU A 58 -18.18 -11.37 -13.25
N ASN A 59 -17.23 -12.08 -12.65
CA ASN A 59 -17.20 -13.54 -12.66
C ASN A 59 -18.26 -14.20 -11.77
N ASN A 60 -18.78 -13.51 -10.76
CA ASN A 60 -19.84 -14.02 -9.87
C ASN A 60 -21.26 -13.75 -10.38
N GLN A 61 -21.40 -13.04 -11.52
CA GLN A 61 -22.69 -12.75 -12.17
C GLN A 61 -22.96 -13.63 -13.41
N LYS A 62 -22.06 -14.57 -13.70
CA LYS A 62 -22.21 -15.61 -14.74
C LYS A 62 -22.46 -16.97 -14.10
#